data_AF-A0AAV1AN45-F1
#
_entry.id   AF-A0AAV1AN45-F1
#
_cell.length_a   1.000
_cell.length_b   1.000
_cell.length_c   1.000
_cell.angle_alpha   90.00
_cell.angle_beta   90.00
_cell.angle_gamma   90.00
#
_symmetry.space_group_name_H-M   'P 1'
#
loop_
_entity.id
_entity.type
_entity.pdbx_description
1 polymer ?
#
loop_
_entity_poly.entity_id
_entity_poly.type
_entity_poly.pdbx_seq_one_letter_code
_entity_poly.pdbx_strand_id
1 'polypeptide(L)'
;MSRTMSHFSLFIFIFICLSCLVVISHAKNNGFSVELIHRDSFKSPLYNPTQTKFQRNFNVVRRSINRANYFYKELSSTKNKLESYMPFDYGEYLMSYSIGTPPFQVYGILDTASNLNWLQCKPCNSCYNQTSPIFDPSKSSSYKNISCSSRTCKSMEDTSCSSDGDTCQYTLDYGNGIDTHGDLSEETLTLDSAFGSSVSFPKIVMGCGHNNGEPTYNGPNSGVVGFGSGDTSLIKQLGSSIGGKFSYCLIDEHNSKSNRSSKLNFGDDAIVTGDNVVSTPIVKMIGNRQKDYYYLTMKAFSVGNKRIKYRGFKREGTNASTHNIVIDSGTNVCILPHRVYYKMESAMKKVVKLPRFQDDTDTFRLCYNTTSKQNFPPITAHFKGADVKLDSKGAFYSLYKGVECFAFIPYKNGLGLFGNMAQVNYLVGYDLNKNIVSFKSSDCTNY
;
A
#
# COMPACT_ATOMS: atom_id res chain seq x y z
N MET A 1 47.66 -41.37 21.29
CA MET A 1 46.24 -41.24 20.86
C MET A 1 45.49 -40.04 21.45
N SER A 2 46.16 -39.01 22.00
CA SER A 2 45.47 -37.84 22.61
C SER A 2 45.61 -36.53 21.79
N ARG A 3 46.58 -36.44 20.87
CA ARG A 3 46.79 -35.22 20.05
C ARG A 3 45.94 -35.15 18.76
N THR A 4 45.39 -36.26 18.29
CA THR A 4 44.61 -36.31 17.04
C THR A 4 43.13 -35.93 17.23
N MET A 5 42.58 -36.04 18.44
CA MET A 5 41.18 -35.66 18.72
C MET A 5 40.96 -34.14 18.86
N SER A 6 41.99 -33.39 19.26
CA SER A 6 41.88 -31.92 19.42
C SER A 6 41.73 -31.19 18.08
N HIS A 7 42.39 -31.68 17.03
CA HIS A 7 42.28 -31.08 15.70
C HIS A 7 40.94 -31.37 15.01
N PHE A 8 40.29 -32.49 15.33
CA PHE A 8 38.99 -32.85 14.75
C PHE A 8 37.85 -31.99 15.31
N SER A 9 37.87 -31.68 16.62
CA SER A 9 36.90 -30.76 17.23
C SER A 9 37.06 -29.32 16.75
N LEU A 10 38.29 -28.87 16.48
CA LEU A 10 38.54 -27.52 15.95
C LEU A 10 38.03 -27.37 14.51
N PHE A 11 38.17 -28.41 13.68
CA PHE A 11 37.63 -28.43 12.31
C PHE A 11 36.11 -28.43 12.26
N ILE A 12 35.44 -29.15 13.17
CA ILE A 12 33.98 -29.14 13.28
C ILE A 12 33.46 -27.78 13.75
N PHE A 13 34.16 -27.11 14.69
CA PHE A 13 33.79 -25.77 15.14
C PHE A 13 33.96 -24.72 14.03
N ILE A 14 35.01 -24.83 13.20
CA ILE A 14 35.21 -23.96 12.04
C ILE A 14 34.14 -24.23 10.96
N PHE A 15 33.76 -25.49 10.72
CA PHE A 15 32.67 -25.81 9.79
C PHE A 15 31.30 -25.33 10.28
N ILE A 16 31.03 -25.41 11.58
CA ILE A 16 29.79 -24.91 12.18
C ILE A 16 29.78 -23.36 12.17
N CYS A 17 30.90 -22.70 12.47
CA CYS A 17 31.03 -21.24 12.30
C CYS A 17 30.92 -20.79 10.84
N LEU A 18 31.42 -21.57 9.86
CA LEU A 18 31.21 -21.30 8.44
C LEU A 18 29.77 -21.55 7.98
N SER A 19 29.03 -22.48 8.61
CA SER A 19 27.58 -22.62 8.37
C SER A 19 26.73 -21.52 9.02
N CYS A 20 27.29 -20.77 9.98
CA CYS A 20 26.70 -19.56 10.55
C CYS A 20 27.11 -18.28 9.82
N LEU A 21 27.88 -18.37 8.71
CA LEU A 21 27.91 -17.29 7.73
C LEU A 21 26.54 -17.26 7.08
N VAL A 22 25.63 -16.49 7.68
CA VAL A 22 24.48 -15.90 7.00
C VAL A 22 25.00 -15.45 5.65
N VAL A 23 24.54 -16.14 4.60
CA VAL A 23 24.75 -15.71 3.23
C VAL A 23 24.03 -14.37 3.16
N ILE A 24 24.76 -13.28 3.40
CA ILE A 24 24.42 -11.99 2.83
C ILE A 24 24.59 -12.27 1.34
N SER A 25 23.51 -12.73 0.70
CA SER A 25 23.39 -12.68 -0.74
C SER A 25 23.55 -11.20 -1.07
N HIS A 26 24.79 -10.81 -1.37
CA HIS A 26 25.03 -9.61 -2.13
C HIS A 26 24.31 -9.88 -3.43
N ALA A 27 23.09 -9.37 -3.52
CA ALA A 27 22.33 -9.36 -4.75
C ALA A 27 23.30 -8.80 -5.80
N LYS A 28 23.69 -9.66 -6.75
CA LYS A 28 24.75 -9.33 -7.71
C LYS A 28 24.37 -8.16 -8.62
N ASN A 29 23.12 -7.68 -8.52
CA ASN A 29 22.63 -6.36 -8.84
C ASN A 29 21.81 -5.91 -7.62
N ASN A 30 21.79 -4.64 -7.21
CA ASN A 30 21.09 -4.21 -5.99
C ASN A 30 19.55 -4.34 -6.07
N GLY A 31 19.01 -5.09 -7.04
CA GLY A 31 17.59 -5.28 -7.30
C GLY A 31 17.11 -6.71 -7.07
N PHE A 32 15.83 -6.81 -6.71
CA PHE A 32 15.08 -8.06 -6.65
C PHE A 32 13.59 -7.76 -6.75
N SER A 33 12.79 -8.78 -7.07
CA SER A 33 11.33 -8.67 -7.14
C SER A 33 10.64 -9.63 -6.17
N VAL A 34 9.45 -9.27 -5.71
CA VAL A 34 8.56 -10.11 -4.92
C VAL A 34 7.15 -10.09 -5.52
N GLU A 35 6.36 -11.11 -5.21
CA GLU A 35 4.98 -11.21 -5.66
C GLU A 35 4.05 -10.26 -4.87
N LEU A 36 3.16 -9.58 -5.57
CA LEU A 36 2.02 -8.87 -5.00
C LEU A 36 0.73 -9.57 -5.43
N ILE A 37 -0.06 -9.96 -4.43
CA ILE A 37 -1.24 -10.78 -4.63
C ILE A 37 -2.47 -9.89 -4.52
N HIS A 38 -3.23 -9.77 -5.60
CA HIS A 38 -4.51 -9.06 -5.56
C HIS A 38 -5.48 -9.84 -4.65
N ARG A 39 -6.16 -9.16 -3.72
CA ARG A 39 -7.13 -9.70 -2.74
C ARG A 39 -8.08 -10.74 -3.34
N ASP A 40 -8.69 -10.40 -4.46
CA ASP A 40 -9.71 -11.23 -5.10
C ASP A 40 -9.14 -12.28 -6.07
N SER A 41 -7.82 -12.46 -6.13
CA SER A 41 -7.17 -13.53 -6.90
C SER A 41 -7.33 -14.89 -6.24
N PHE A 42 -7.43 -15.98 -7.01
CA PHE A 42 -7.40 -17.36 -6.49
C PHE A 42 -6.15 -17.70 -5.68
N LYS A 43 -5.04 -16.98 -5.89
CA LYS A 43 -3.81 -17.11 -5.09
C LYS A 43 -3.90 -16.43 -3.73
N SER A 44 -4.86 -15.51 -3.56
CA SER A 44 -4.99 -14.73 -2.35
C SER A 44 -5.54 -15.58 -1.22
N PRO A 45 -4.94 -15.53 -0.03
CA PRO A 45 -5.52 -16.18 1.12
C PRO A 45 -6.81 -15.45 1.58
N LEU A 46 -7.08 -14.22 1.10
CA LEU A 46 -8.35 -13.51 1.30
C LEU A 46 -9.44 -13.92 0.31
N TYR A 47 -9.16 -14.81 -0.65
CA TYR A 47 -10.12 -15.14 -1.70
C TYR A 47 -11.38 -15.77 -1.12
N ASN A 48 -12.53 -15.12 -1.30
CA ASN A 48 -13.82 -15.68 -0.93
C ASN A 48 -14.58 -16.20 -2.18
N PRO A 49 -14.69 -17.53 -2.37
CA PRO A 49 -15.39 -18.10 -3.52
C PRO A 49 -16.90 -17.87 -3.49
N THR A 50 -17.48 -17.57 -2.33
CA THR A 50 -18.93 -17.37 -2.19
C THR A 50 -19.36 -15.94 -2.52
N GLN A 51 -18.42 -15.00 -2.55
CA GLN A 51 -18.72 -13.62 -2.92
C GLN A 51 -18.97 -13.48 -4.42
N THR A 52 -20.11 -12.88 -4.75
CA THR A 52 -20.43 -12.50 -6.13
C THR A 52 -19.56 -11.32 -6.59
N LYS A 53 -19.41 -11.15 -7.90
CA LYS A 53 -18.71 -10.00 -8.48
C LYS A 53 -19.26 -8.67 -7.96
N PHE A 54 -20.58 -8.55 -7.89
CA PHE A 54 -21.24 -7.37 -7.34
C PHE A 54 -20.82 -7.07 -5.90
N GLN A 55 -20.80 -8.08 -5.02
CA GLN A 55 -20.39 -7.91 -3.63
C GLN A 55 -18.93 -7.46 -3.51
N ARG A 56 -18.02 -8.00 -4.34
CA ARG A 56 -16.61 -7.56 -4.38
C ARG A 56 -16.51 -6.09 -4.75
N ASN A 57 -17.22 -5.68 -5.80
CA ASN A 57 -17.22 -4.31 -6.30
C ASN A 57 -17.81 -3.32 -5.29
N PHE A 58 -18.88 -3.73 -4.60
CA PHE A 58 -19.47 -2.98 -3.50
C PHE A 58 -18.47 -2.80 -2.35
N ASN A 59 -17.78 -3.88 -1.97
CA ASN A 59 -16.77 -3.84 -0.91
C ASN A 59 -15.58 -2.95 -1.29
N VAL A 60 -15.15 -2.93 -2.55
CA VAL A 60 -14.10 -2.03 -3.07
C VAL A 60 -14.44 -0.56 -2.81
N VAL A 61 -15.64 -0.13 -3.18
CA VAL A 61 -16.05 1.27 -2.99
C VAL A 61 -16.18 1.59 -1.50
N ARG A 62 -16.74 0.68 -0.70
CA ARG A 62 -16.84 0.85 0.76
C ARG A 62 -15.47 1.03 1.40
N ARG A 63 -14.49 0.18 1.08
CA ARG A 63 -13.10 0.30 1.56
C ARG A 63 -12.49 1.63 1.13
N SER A 64 -12.70 2.05 -0.11
CA SER A 64 -12.18 3.32 -0.64
C SER A 64 -12.80 4.53 0.08
N ILE A 65 -14.11 4.53 0.33
CA ILE A 65 -14.78 5.60 1.10
C ILE A 65 -14.23 5.65 2.53
N ASN A 66 -14.08 4.49 3.18
CA ASN A 66 -13.50 4.42 4.53
C ASN A 66 -12.08 4.96 4.55
N ARG A 67 -11.28 4.66 3.53
CA ARG A 67 -9.94 5.22 3.33
C ARG A 67 -9.96 6.74 3.15
N ALA A 68 -10.86 7.28 2.34
CA ALA A 68 -11.05 8.73 2.25
C ALA A 68 -11.42 9.39 3.58
N ASN A 69 -12.30 8.76 4.36
CA ASN A 69 -12.70 9.27 5.67
C ASN A 69 -11.52 9.31 6.64
N TYR A 70 -10.68 8.28 6.65
CA TYR A 70 -9.42 8.26 7.41
C TYR A 70 -8.51 9.43 7.02
N PHE A 71 -8.22 9.61 5.73
CA PHE A 71 -7.41 10.74 5.27
C PHE A 71 -8.01 12.10 5.65
N TYR A 72 -9.34 12.22 5.60
CA TYR A 72 -10.00 13.46 6.02
C TYR A 72 -9.86 13.71 7.52
N LYS A 73 -10.08 12.69 8.35
CA LYS A 73 -9.89 12.76 9.81
C LYS A 73 -8.47 13.20 10.13
N GLU A 74 -7.46 12.53 9.56
CA GLU A 74 -6.03 12.82 9.76
C GLU A 74 -5.64 14.26 9.35
N LEU A 75 -6.24 14.80 8.28
CA LEU A 75 -5.92 16.13 7.79
C LEU A 75 -6.75 17.25 8.45
N SER A 76 -7.87 16.90 9.10
CA SER A 76 -8.75 17.83 9.79
C SER A 76 -8.31 18.05 11.25
N SER A 77 -8.17 19.30 11.70
CA SER A 77 -7.93 19.60 13.14
C SER A 77 -9.19 19.49 13.99
N THR A 78 -10.34 19.21 13.39
CA THR A 78 -11.60 19.10 14.09
C THR A 78 -11.83 17.65 14.48
N LYS A 79 -11.87 17.36 15.79
CA LYS A 79 -12.33 16.10 16.39
C LYS A 79 -13.82 15.81 16.12
N ASN A 80 -14.35 16.22 14.98
CA ASN A 80 -15.72 15.87 14.62
C ASN A 80 -15.72 14.38 14.29
N LYS A 81 -16.33 13.60 15.19
CA LYS A 81 -16.72 12.19 15.04
C LYS A 81 -17.59 12.02 13.79
N LEU A 82 -17.00 12.02 12.61
CA LEU A 82 -17.56 11.17 11.56
C LEU A 82 -17.17 9.76 11.94
N GLU A 83 -18.16 8.97 12.34
CA GLU A 83 -17.97 7.55 12.56
C GLU A 83 -17.69 6.89 11.19
N SER A 84 -16.44 6.86 10.76
CA SER A 84 -15.95 6.03 9.66
C SER A 84 -15.20 4.80 10.14
N TYR A 85 -15.83 3.63 10.00
CA TYR A 85 -15.21 2.34 10.26
C TYR A 85 -14.20 2.05 9.15
N MET A 86 -12.90 2.04 9.43
CA MET A 86 -11.93 1.45 8.52
C MET A 86 -11.80 -0.03 8.89
N PRO A 87 -12.30 -0.97 8.08
CA PRO A 87 -11.93 -2.37 8.28
C PRO A 87 -10.41 -2.47 8.14
N PHE A 88 -9.77 -3.18 9.05
CA PHE A 88 -8.39 -3.63 9.02
C PHE A 88 -8.01 -4.20 7.66
N ASP A 89 -8.97 -4.87 7.03
CA ASP A 89 -8.89 -5.42 5.69
C ASP A 89 -9.29 -4.39 4.61
N TYR A 90 -8.62 -3.23 4.57
CA TYR A 90 -8.94 -2.13 3.64
C TYR A 90 -8.18 -2.19 2.30
N GLY A 91 -7.07 -2.93 2.22
CA GLY A 91 -6.19 -2.93 1.05
C GLY A 91 -6.55 -3.94 -0.04
N GLU A 92 -6.03 -3.73 -1.24
CA GLU A 92 -6.33 -4.59 -2.40
C GLU A 92 -5.18 -5.53 -2.80
N TYR A 93 -3.95 -5.23 -2.35
CA TYR A 93 -2.77 -6.00 -2.68
C TYR A 93 -2.07 -6.42 -1.40
N LEU A 94 -1.88 -7.73 -1.25
CA LEU A 94 -1.10 -8.33 -0.18
C LEU A 94 0.31 -8.62 -0.66
N MET A 95 1.26 -8.51 0.25
CA MET A 95 2.56 -9.15 0.11
C MET A 95 2.68 -10.31 1.09
N SER A 96 3.34 -11.38 0.64
CA SER A 96 3.86 -12.42 1.51
C SER A 96 5.25 -12.02 1.97
N TYR A 97 5.55 -12.22 3.24
CA TYR A 97 6.90 -12.09 3.79
C TYR A 97 7.08 -13.06 4.95
N SER A 98 8.32 -13.38 5.28
CA SER A 98 8.65 -14.18 6.45
C SER A 98 9.20 -13.31 7.57
N ILE A 99 8.93 -13.71 8.82
CA ILE A 99 9.32 -12.97 10.01
C ILE A 99 9.82 -13.91 11.10
N GLY A 100 10.75 -13.44 11.94
CA GLY A 100 11.26 -14.21 13.07
C GLY A 100 12.57 -14.94 12.78
N THR A 101 13.18 -15.46 13.84
CA THR A 101 14.32 -16.39 13.79
C THR A 101 14.06 -17.57 14.72
N PRO A 102 13.66 -18.75 14.20
CA PRO A 102 13.54 -19.11 12.77
C PRO A 102 12.38 -18.39 12.06
N PRO A 103 12.49 -18.14 10.73
CA PRO A 103 11.48 -17.41 9.97
C PRO A 103 10.22 -18.26 9.71
N PHE A 104 9.05 -17.62 9.75
CA PHE A 104 7.79 -18.18 9.25
C PHE A 104 6.99 -17.16 8.44
N GLN A 105 6.18 -17.65 7.50
CA GLN A 105 5.46 -16.83 6.54
C GLN A 105 4.21 -16.18 7.13
N VAL A 106 3.99 -14.91 6.78
CA VAL A 106 2.82 -14.08 7.11
C VAL A 106 2.39 -13.25 5.89
N TYR A 107 1.22 -12.63 5.98
CA TYR A 107 0.67 -11.77 4.92
C TYR A 107 0.44 -10.36 5.46
N GLY A 108 0.72 -9.34 4.66
CA GLY A 108 0.43 -7.96 5.02
C GLY A 108 -0.08 -7.15 3.84
N ILE A 109 -0.95 -6.18 4.12
CA ILE A 109 -1.41 -5.22 3.10
C ILE A 109 -0.28 -4.25 2.76
N LEU A 110 0.01 -4.08 1.47
CA LEU A 110 0.94 -3.05 1.02
C LEU A 110 0.25 -1.69 0.94
N ASP A 111 0.72 -0.73 1.73
CA ASP A 111 0.12 0.61 1.82
C ASP A 111 1.15 1.73 1.66
N THR A 112 1.13 2.41 0.50
CA THR A 112 2.00 3.56 0.21
C THR A 112 1.64 4.84 0.97
N ALA A 113 0.60 4.81 1.81
CA ALA A 113 0.23 5.91 2.70
C ALA A 113 0.24 5.52 4.19
N SER A 114 0.81 4.37 4.56
CA SER A 114 1.19 4.06 5.95
C SER A 114 2.70 4.01 6.09
N ASN A 115 3.22 4.44 7.25
CA ASN A 115 4.65 4.37 7.56
C ASN A 115 4.98 3.10 8.35
N LEU A 116 4.50 2.96 9.58
CA LEU A 116 4.92 1.83 10.43
C LEU A 116 4.47 0.50 9.83
N ASN A 117 5.41 -0.44 9.68
CA ASN A 117 5.09 -1.85 9.47
C ASN A 117 4.62 -2.43 10.80
N TRP A 118 3.46 -3.08 10.85
CA TRP A 118 3.01 -3.72 12.08
C TRP A 118 2.25 -5.00 11.78
N LEU A 119 2.27 -5.91 12.75
CA LEU A 119 1.57 -7.19 12.70
C LEU A 119 1.00 -7.58 14.07
N GLN A 120 0.04 -8.51 14.08
CA GLN A 120 -0.50 -9.06 15.33
C GLN A 120 0.51 -9.99 16.02
N CYS A 121 0.64 -9.80 17.33
CA CYS A 121 1.58 -10.48 18.20
C CYS A 121 0.90 -11.18 19.39
N LYS A 122 1.60 -12.15 19.98
CA LYS A 122 1.26 -12.73 21.28
C LYS A 122 1.94 -11.97 22.43
N PRO A 123 1.30 -11.84 23.60
CA PRO A 123 -0.10 -12.18 23.85
C PRO A 123 -1.04 -11.23 23.09
N CYS A 124 -2.13 -11.77 22.55
CA CYS A 124 -3.16 -10.97 21.90
C CYS A 124 -4.27 -10.72 22.92
N ASN A 125 -4.42 -9.48 23.37
CA ASN A 125 -5.38 -9.10 24.41
C ASN A 125 -6.74 -8.76 23.82
N SER A 126 -6.75 -7.99 22.73
CA SER A 126 -7.97 -7.63 21.99
C SER A 126 -7.66 -7.49 20.50
N CYS A 127 -7.63 -8.62 19.80
CA CYS A 127 -7.35 -8.64 18.37
C CYS A 127 -8.39 -9.43 17.59
N TYR A 128 -8.36 -9.24 16.28
CA TYR A 128 -9.19 -9.96 15.33
C TYR A 128 -8.75 -11.43 15.22
N ASN A 129 -9.61 -12.25 14.62
CA ASN A 129 -9.31 -13.66 14.42
C ASN A 129 -8.37 -13.85 13.22
N GLN A 130 -7.06 -13.85 13.48
CA GLN A 130 -6.06 -14.13 12.46
C GLN A 130 -5.97 -15.64 12.20
N THR A 131 -6.19 -16.07 10.95
CA THR A 131 -6.10 -17.49 10.56
C THR A 131 -4.67 -17.92 10.22
N SER A 132 -3.82 -16.99 9.80
CA SER A 132 -2.38 -17.21 9.67
C SER A 132 -1.69 -17.22 11.04
N PRO A 133 -0.51 -17.85 11.20
CA PRO A 133 0.20 -17.88 12.47
C PRO A 133 0.45 -16.47 13.04
N ILE A 134 0.06 -16.27 14.30
CA ILE A 134 0.31 -15.02 15.04
C ILE A 134 1.76 -15.03 15.52
N PHE A 135 2.47 -13.92 15.33
CA PHE A 135 3.86 -13.80 15.75
C PHE A 135 4.00 -13.90 17.27
N ASP A 136 4.94 -14.72 17.72
CA ASP A 136 5.23 -14.94 19.13
C ASP A 136 6.63 -14.42 19.43
N PRO A 137 6.75 -13.21 20.01
CA PRO A 137 8.03 -12.58 20.30
C PRO A 137 8.97 -13.48 21.11
N SER A 138 8.42 -14.31 21.99
CA SER A 138 9.21 -15.22 22.86
C SER A 138 9.92 -16.34 22.10
N LYS A 139 9.54 -16.59 20.84
CA LYS A 139 10.06 -17.67 20.00
C LYS A 139 11.05 -17.21 18.94
N SER A 140 11.26 -15.90 18.80
CA SER A 140 12.22 -15.35 17.86
C SER A 140 13.48 -14.92 18.58
N SER A 141 14.64 -15.45 18.17
CA SER A 141 15.93 -15.05 18.74
C SER A 141 16.43 -13.67 18.27
N SER A 142 15.80 -13.07 17.27
CA SER A 142 16.16 -11.73 16.78
C SER A 142 15.13 -10.64 17.12
N TYR A 143 14.06 -10.99 17.85
CA TYR A 143 13.12 -10.02 18.39
C TYR A 143 13.76 -9.17 19.48
N LYS A 144 13.53 -7.86 19.44
CA LYS A 144 13.99 -6.94 20.47
C LYS A 144 13.05 -5.76 20.64
N ASN A 145 12.58 -5.52 21.87
CA ASN A 145 11.85 -4.30 22.18
C ASN A 145 12.71 -3.05 21.98
N ILE A 146 12.14 -2.02 21.38
CA ILE A 146 12.73 -0.68 21.33
C ILE A 146 12.58 -0.04 22.71
N SER A 147 13.70 0.41 23.29
CA SER A 147 13.66 1.12 24.57
C SER A 147 12.94 2.47 24.43
N CYS A 148 12.17 2.87 25.45
CA CYS A 148 11.51 4.19 25.43
C CYS A 148 12.53 5.35 25.40
N SER A 149 13.73 5.13 25.95
CA SER A 149 14.81 6.13 25.91
C SER A 149 15.41 6.35 24.52
N SER A 150 15.14 5.44 23.58
CA SER A 150 15.73 5.44 22.23
C SER A 150 15.33 6.64 21.40
N ARG A 151 16.17 6.98 20.41
CA ARG A 151 15.86 8.04 19.45
C ARG A 151 14.64 7.67 18.60
N THR A 152 14.53 6.40 18.19
CA THR A 152 13.42 5.89 17.38
C THR A 152 12.08 6.14 18.06
N CYS A 153 11.97 5.80 19.36
CA CYS A 153 10.76 6.07 20.13
C CYS A 153 10.45 7.57 20.15
N LYS A 154 11.42 8.40 20.55
CA LYS A 154 11.22 9.86 20.68
C LYS A 154 10.92 10.58 19.37
N SER A 155 11.25 10.00 18.22
CA SER A 155 11.01 10.60 16.90
C SER A 155 9.62 10.34 16.33
N MET A 156 8.88 9.37 16.86
CA MET A 156 7.55 9.03 16.36
C MET A 156 6.46 9.74 17.17
N GLU A 157 5.57 10.47 16.50
CA GLU A 157 4.48 11.20 17.15
C GLU A 157 3.51 10.29 17.92
N ASP A 158 3.30 9.07 17.41
CA ASP A 158 2.30 8.12 17.89
C ASP A 158 2.88 7.06 18.84
N THR A 159 3.85 7.46 19.68
CA THR A 159 4.50 6.57 20.66
C THR A 159 4.44 7.08 22.08
N SER A 160 4.49 6.14 23.03
CA SER A 160 4.51 6.38 24.47
C SER A 160 5.38 5.35 25.18
N CYS A 161 5.78 5.60 26.43
CA CYS A 161 6.43 4.56 27.23
C CYS A 161 5.41 3.63 27.88
N SER A 162 5.78 2.36 28.05
CA SER A 162 5.12 1.45 28.98
C SER A 162 5.16 1.97 30.42
N SER A 163 4.33 1.39 31.29
CA SER A 163 4.21 1.81 32.69
C SER A 163 5.49 1.66 33.51
N ASP A 164 6.34 0.69 33.17
CA ASP A 164 7.68 0.51 33.74
C ASP A 164 8.74 1.45 33.14
N GLY A 165 8.39 2.20 32.08
CA GLY A 165 9.25 3.19 31.43
C GLY A 165 10.25 2.62 30.43
N ASP A 166 10.36 1.30 30.32
CA ASP A 166 11.45 0.66 29.59
C ASP A 166 11.13 0.40 28.12
N THR A 167 9.89 0.02 27.80
CA THR A 167 9.46 -0.35 26.44
C THR A 167 8.77 0.82 25.75
N CYS A 168 9.13 1.06 24.49
CA CYS A 168 8.42 1.99 23.63
C CYS A 168 7.16 1.31 23.09
N GLN A 169 6.02 1.93 23.26
CA GLN A 169 4.72 1.48 22.75
C GLN A 169 4.25 2.40 21.64
N TYR A 170 3.49 1.87 20.71
CA TYR A 170 2.89 2.61 19.62
C TYR A 170 1.36 2.49 19.66
N THR A 171 0.68 3.50 19.13
CA THR A 171 -0.78 3.48 18.94
C THR A 171 -1.12 4.13 17.61
N LEU A 172 -1.63 3.36 16.65
CA LEU A 172 -2.10 3.92 15.37
C LEU A 172 -3.62 3.80 15.27
N ASP A 173 -4.26 4.93 15.00
CA ASP A 173 -5.69 5.04 14.77
C ASP A 173 -5.95 5.04 13.26
N TYR A 174 -6.65 4.01 12.76
CA TYR A 174 -7.05 3.91 11.35
C TYR A 174 -8.49 4.41 11.10
N GLY A 175 -9.18 4.93 12.12
CA GLY A 175 -10.57 5.39 12.09
C GLY A 175 -11.41 4.78 13.22
N ASN A 176 -12.36 5.54 13.76
CA ASN A 176 -13.40 5.08 14.71
C ASN A 176 -12.99 4.38 16.01
N GLY A 177 -11.72 4.46 16.44
CA GLY A 177 -11.26 3.81 17.67
C GLY A 177 -10.89 2.33 17.48
N ILE A 178 -10.71 1.89 16.23
CA ILE A 178 -9.96 0.67 15.94
C ILE A 178 -8.50 1.07 15.84
N ASP A 179 -7.84 0.94 16.99
CA ASP A 179 -6.43 1.24 17.12
C ASP A 179 -5.65 -0.06 17.06
N THR A 180 -4.51 -0.04 16.36
CA THR A 180 -3.46 -1.01 16.65
C THR A 180 -2.58 -0.42 17.75
N HIS A 181 -2.42 -1.18 18.83
CA HIS A 181 -1.59 -0.81 19.96
C HIS A 181 -0.74 -1.99 20.39
N GLY A 182 0.51 -1.70 20.73
CA GLY A 182 1.44 -2.68 21.27
C GLY A 182 2.85 -2.12 21.34
N ASP A 183 3.83 -3.02 21.27
CA ASP A 183 5.23 -2.67 21.49
C ASP A 183 5.91 -2.31 20.16
N LEU A 184 6.70 -1.24 20.17
CA LEU A 184 7.63 -0.95 19.09
C LEU A 184 8.86 -1.85 19.27
N SER A 185 9.25 -2.56 18.21
CA SER A 185 10.26 -3.61 18.26
C SER A 185 11.12 -3.64 17.01
N GLU A 186 12.28 -4.30 17.09
CA GLU A 186 13.12 -4.72 15.98
C GLU A 186 12.94 -6.21 15.76
N GLU A 187 12.90 -6.64 14.50
CA GLU A 187 12.85 -8.04 14.10
C GLU A 187 13.49 -8.23 12.72
N THR A 188 13.81 -9.46 12.36
CA THR A 188 14.25 -9.85 11.02
C THR A 188 13.06 -10.11 10.11
N LEU A 189 12.98 -9.34 9.03
CA LEU A 189 12.01 -9.51 7.95
C LEU A 189 12.70 -10.12 6.73
N THR A 190 12.12 -11.17 6.16
CA THR A 190 12.65 -11.86 4.98
C THR A 190 11.66 -11.80 3.82
N LEU A 191 12.14 -11.38 2.66
CA LEU A 191 11.37 -11.29 1.42
C LEU A 191 11.76 -12.40 0.46
N ASP A 192 10.79 -13.18 -0.01
CA ASP A 192 11.03 -14.24 -0.97
C ASP A 192 11.17 -13.64 -2.37
N SER A 193 12.39 -13.69 -2.92
CA SER A 193 12.66 -13.19 -4.26
C SER A 193 11.96 -14.09 -5.28
N ALA A 194 11.22 -13.48 -6.22
CA ALA A 194 10.53 -14.17 -7.30
C ALA A 194 11.47 -14.94 -8.24
N PHE A 195 12.76 -14.57 -8.28
CA PHE A 195 13.76 -15.12 -9.21
C PHE A 195 15.08 -15.50 -8.54
N GLY A 196 15.10 -15.72 -7.23
CA GLY A 196 16.34 -16.02 -6.51
C GLY A 196 16.15 -16.45 -5.06
N SER A 197 17.23 -16.40 -4.30
CA SER A 197 17.19 -16.64 -2.86
C SER A 197 16.44 -15.54 -2.14
N SER A 198 15.75 -15.89 -1.06
CA SER A 198 15.13 -14.91 -0.16
C SER A 198 16.16 -13.91 0.36
N VAL A 199 15.71 -12.68 0.60
CA VAL A 199 16.54 -11.57 1.08
C VAL A 199 16.08 -11.20 2.49
N SER A 200 16.96 -11.35 3.47
CA SER A 200 16.67 -11.05 4.87
C SER A 200 17.21 -9.69 5.28
N PHE A 201 16.37 -8.93 5.98
CA PHE A 201 16.68 -7.61 6.52
C PHE A 201 16.54 -7.66 8.05
N PRO A 202 17.67 -7.69 8.79
CA PRO A 202 17.63 -7.68 10.24
C PRO A 202 17.33 -6.28 10.78
N LYS A 203 16.83 -6.21 12.02
CA LYS A 203 16.58 -4.96 12.75
C LYS A 203 15.59 -4.01 12.05
N ILE A 204 14.58 -4.59 11.41
CA ILE A 204 13.46 -3.81 10.91
C ILE A 204 12.58 -3.41 12.10
N VAL A 205 12.44 -2.10 12.29
CA VAL A 205 11.51 -1.50 13.24
C VAL A 205 10.09 -1.78 12.80
N MET A 206 9.31 -2.34 13.71
CA MET A 206 7.92 -2.70 13.49
C MET A 206 7.07 -2.57 14.75
N GLY A 207 5.76 -2.47 14.56
CA GLY A 207 4.77 -2.56 15.62
C GLY A 207 4.37 -4.01 15.88
N CYS A 208 4.58 -4.47 17.10
CA CYS A 208 4.10 -5.75 17.60
C CYS A 208 2.75 -5.54 18.30
N GLY A 209 1.66 -5.73 17.56
CA GLY A 209 0.31 -5.38 18.00
C GLY A 209 -0.29 -6.41 18.97
N HIS A 210 -0.65 -5.95 20.16
CA HIS A 210 -1.32 -6.76 21.18
C HIS A 210 -2.82 -6.44 21.27
N ASN A 211 -3.22 -5.28 20.74
CA ASN A 211 -4.59 -4.87 20.51
C ASN A 211 -4.72 -4.41 19.06
N ASN A 212 -5.64 -4.98 18.29
CA ASN A 212 -5.83 -4.66 16.87
C ASN A 212 -7.32 -4.61 16.56
N GLY A 213 -8.05 -3.71 17.22
CA GLY A 213 -9.48 -3.83 17.53
C GLY A 213 -10.45 -3.98 16.36
N GLU A 214 -10.55 -5.14 15.70
CA GLU A 214 -11.66 -5.48 14.80
C GLU A 214 -12.19 -6.90 15.05
N PRO A 215 -13.09 -7.10 16.03
CA PRO A 215 -13.56 -8.43 16.40
C PRO A 215 -14.24 -9.20 15.25
N THR A 216 -14.75 -8.48 14.25
CA THR A 216 -15.48 -9.02 13.11
C THR A 216 -14.59 -9.50 11.96
N TYR A 217 -13.32 -9.10 11.92
CA TYR A 217 -12.41 -9.59 10.90
C TYR A 217 -11.93 -11.01 11.25
N ASN A 218 -12.03 -11.89 10.26
CA ASN A 218 -11.55 -13.26 10.33
C ASN A 218 -10.81 -13.57 9.03
N GLY A 219 -9.48 -13.71 9.11
CA GLY A 219 -8.69 -13.92 7.92
C GLY A 219 -7.18 -13.98 8.12
N PRO A 220 -6.44 -14.25 7.03
CA PRO A 220 -4.99 -14.46 7.03
C PRO A 220 -4.15 -13.19 7.13
N ASN A 221 -4.73 -11.99 6.99
CA ASN A 221 -3.93 -10.77 7.03
C ASN A 221 -3.34 -10.58 8.43
N SER A 222 -2.02 -10.44 8.49
CA SER A 222 -1.31 -10.25 9.75
C SER A 222 -1.14 -8.78 10.13
N GLY A 223 -1.34 -7.85 9.18
CA GLY A 223 -1.24 -6.42 9.44
C GLY A 223 -0.99 -5.58 8.20
N VAL A 224 -0.20 -4.53 8.35
CA VAL A 224 0.12 -3.57 7.28
C VAL A 224 1.63 -3.49 7.10
N VAL A 225 2.06 -3.52 5.85
CA VAL A 225 3.43 -3.19 5.45
C VAL A 225 3.44 -1.79 4.86
N GLY A 226 4.03 -0.87 5.62
CA GLY A 226 4.03 0.56 5.31
C GLY A 226 5.09 0.89 4.26
N PHE A 227 4.63 1.44 3.14
CA PHE A 227 5.46 1.91 2.03
C PHE A 227 5.46 3.43 1.91
N GLY A 228 4.94 4.14 2.92
CA GLY A 228 4.90 5.60 2.99
C GLY A 228 6.27 6.27 2.98
N SER A 229 6.29 7.59 3.04
CA SER A 229 7.53 8.37 2.91
C SER A 229 8.25 8.63 4.25
N GLY A 230 7.67 8.19 5.37
CA GLY A 230 8.22 8.38 6.71
C GLY A 230 9.24 7.31 7.09
N ASP A 231 10.07 7.63 8.09
CA ASP A 231 11.30 6.88 8.42
C ASP A 231 11.05 5.45 8.91
N THR A 232 9.85 5.14 9.41
CA THR A 232 9.45 3.79 9.83
C THR A 232 8.85 2.93 8.73
N SER A 233 8.71 3.46 7.50
CA SER A 233 8.32 2.65 6.33
C SER A 233 9.37 1.62 5.97
N LEU A 234 8.93 0.47 5.46
CA LEU A 234 9.82 -0.59 5.00
C LEU A 234 10.86 -0.01 4.02
N ILE A 235 10.41 0.77 3.03
CA ILE A 235 11.30 1.33 2.02
C ILE A 235 12.37 2.26 2.61
N LYS A 236 12.05 3.08 3.61
CA LYS A 236 13.05 3.93 4.28
C LYS A 236 14.03 3.11 5.10
N GLN A 237 13.54 2.07 5.79
CA GLN A 237 14.38 1.19 6.58
C GLN A 237 15.32 0.31 5.73
N LEU A 238 14.86 -0.16 4.58
CA LEU A 238 15.71 -0.87 3.60
C LEU A 238 16.77 0.06 3.00
N GLY A 239 16.45 1.36 2.85
CA GLY A 239 17.41 2.42 2.63
C GLY A 239 18.40 2.16 1.49
N SER A 240 19.70 2.18 1.83
CA SER A 240 20.78 1.98 0.87
C SER A 240 20.81 0.58 0.25
N SER A 241 20.29 -0.43 0.94
CA SER A 241 20.25 -1.82 0.44
C SER A 241 19.39 -1.98 -0.82
N ILE A 242 18.46 -1.05 -1.04
CA ILE A 242 17.62 -0.97 -2.25
C ILE A 242 17.80 0.38 -2.97
N GLY A 243 18.86 1.13 -2.63
CA GLY A 243 19.14 2.44 -3.20
C GLY A 243 17.96 3.44 -3.16
N GLY A 244 17.06 3.32 -2.18
CA GLY A 244 15.85 4.14 -2.03
C GLY A 244 14.82 4.02 -3.16
N LYS A 245 14.78 2.87 -3.87
CA LYS A 245 13.88 2.66 -5.02
C LYS A 245 12.99 1.44 -4.84
N PHE A 246 11.73 1.61 -5.20
CA PHE A 246 10.80 0.50 -5.39
C PHE A 246 9.85 0.82 -6.54
N SER A 247 9.28 -0.21 -7.16
CA SER A 247 8.27 -0.05 -8.20
C SER A 247 7.29 -1.19 -8.16
N TYR A 248 6.08 -1.00 -8.65
CA TYR A 248 5.14 -2.10 -8.83
C TYR A 248 4.48 -2.05 -10.20
N CYS A 249 4.03 -3.22 -10.65
CA CYS A 249 3.16 -3.37 -11.81
C CYS A 249 1.91 -4.12 -11.37
N LEU A 250 0.79 -3.39 -11.23
CA LEU A 250 -0.45 -3.93 -10.68
C LEU A 250 -1.32 -4.56 -11.78
N ILE A 251 -1.82 -5.76 -11.50
CA ILE A 251 -2.85 -6.43 -12.30
C ILE A 251 -4.23 -6.19 -11.69
N ASP A 252 -5.24 -6.00 -12.54
CA ASP A 252 -6.63 -5.89 -12.11
C ASP A 252 -7.22 -7.18 -11.52
N GLU A 253 -8.38 -7.04 -10.87
CA GLU A 253 -9.23 -8.14 -10.39
C GLU A 253 -9.79 -9.06 -11.49
N HIS A 254 -9.81 -8.66 -12.77
CA HIS A 254 -10.33 -9.51 -13.85
C HIS A 254 -9.37 -10.65 -14.20
N ASN A 255 -8.11 -10.53 -13.79
CA ASN A 255 -7.14 -11.62 -13.78
C ASN A 255 -7.25 -12.50 -12.51
N SER A 256 -8.26 -12.31 -11.66
CA SER A 256 -8.49 -13.10 -10.44
C SER A 256 -8.48 -14.61 -10.65
N LYS A 257 -8.86 -15.06 -11.85
CA LYS A 257 -8.88 -16.50 -12.20
C LYS A 257 -7.59 -17.01 -12.83
N SER A 258 -6.61 -16.14 -13.03
CA SER A 258 -5.32 -16.51 -13.60
C SER A 258 -4.30 -16.81 -12.48
N ASN A 259 -3.31 -17.63 -12.78
CA ASN A 259 -2.16 -17.84 -11.89
C ASN A 259 -1.15 -16.67 -11.93
N ARG A 260 -1.55 -15.52 -12.47
CA ARG A 260 -0.70 -14.34 -12.55
C ARG A 260 -0.87 -13.47 -11.31
N SER A 261 0.19 -12.74 -11.00
CA SER A 261 0.25 -11.85 -9.86
C SER A 261 0.90 -10.54 -10.27
N SER A 262 0.64 -9.51 -9.48
CA SER A 262 1.36 -8.25 -9.60
C SER A 262 2.81 -8.48 -9.18
N LYS A 263 3.71 -7.60 -9.62
CA LYS A 263 5.12 -7.61 -9.19
C LYS A 263 5.43 -6.35 -8.40
N LEU A 264 6.24 -6.51 -7.36
CA LEU A 264 6.90 -5.42 -6.64
C LEU A 264 8.40 -5.61 -6.78
N ASN A 265 9.09 -4.59 -7.28
CA ASN A 265 10.53 -4.61 -7.51
C ASN A 265 11.20 -3.62 -6.55
N PHE A 266 12.40 -3.95 -6.13
CA PHE A 266 13.24 -3.13 -5.28
C PHE A 266 14.56 -2.83 -6.00
N GLY A 267 15.22 -1.74 -5.61
CA GLY A 267 16.58 -1.46 -6.06
C GLY A 267 16.72 -1.23 -7.56
N ASP A 268 17.70 -1.87 -8.18
CA ASP A 268 17.96 -1.68 -9.61
C ASP A 268 16.83 -2.21 -10.50
N ASP A 269 16.15 -3.29 -10.06
CA ASP A 269 14.97 -3.85 -10.75
C ASP A 269 13.75 -2.92 -10.66
N ALA A 270 13.78 -1.94 -9.75
CA ALA A 270 12.75 -0.93 -9.62
C ALA A 270 12.89 0.27 -10.56
N ILE A 271 13.97 0.34 -11.34
CA ILE A 271 14.26 1.48 -12.19
C ILE A 271 13.33 1.48 -13.42
N VAL A 272 12.47 2.50 -13.49
CA VAL A 272 11.53 2.68 -14.61
C VAL A 272 12.20 3.51 -15.71
N THR A 273 12.57 2.86 -16.81
CA THR A 273 13.27 3.46 -17.95
C THR A 273 12.67 3.04 -19.30
N GLY A 274 13.14 3.70 -20.37
CA GLY A 274 12.74 3.46 -21.75
C GLY A 274 11.80 4.52 -22.30
N ASP A 275 11.35 4.31 -23.53
CA ASP A 275 10.48 5.24 -24.23
C ASP A 275 9.13 5.38 -23.52
N ASN A 276 8.55 6.59 -23.61
CA ASN A 276 7.25 6.95 -23.05
C ASN A 276 7.15 6.91 -21.51
N VAL A 277 8.28 6.77 -20.79
CA VAL A 277 8.30 7.00 -19.34
C VAL A 277 8.05 8.48 -19.07
N VAL A 278 7.10 8.77 -18.18
CA VAL A 278 6.81 10.12 -17.70
C VAL A 278 7.00 10.18 -16.19
N SER A 279 7.54 11.28 -15.68
CA SER A 279 7.83 11.42 -14.26
C SER A 279 7.28 12.72 -13.68
N THR A 280 6.80 12.66 -12.44
CA THR A 280 6.34 13.81 -11.68
C THR A 280 7.08 13.88 -10.34
N PRO A 281 7.42 15.09 -9.85
CA PRO A 281 8.00 15.23 -8.52
C PRO A 281 7.04 14.78 -7.42
N ILE A 282 7.59 14.08 -6.43
CA ILE A 282 7.01 13.96 -5.08
C ILE A 282 7.25 15.29 -4.37
N VAL A 283 6.20 15.82 -3.77
CA VAL A 283 6.24 17.14 -3.14
C VAL A 283 6.00 17.00 -1.63
N LYS A 284 6.77 17.69 -0.80
CA LYS A 284 6.66 17.59 0.67
C LYS A 284 5.66 18.60 1.20
N MET A 285 4.66 18.16 1.96
CA MET A 285 3.71 19.10 2.55
C MET A 285 4.41 20.04 3.53
N ILE A 286 4.34 21.35 3.28
CA ILE A 286 4.93 22.38 4.13
C ILE A 286 3.90 22.86 5.15
N GLY A 287 4.21 22.78 6.44
CA GLY A 287 3.43 23.35 7.56
C GLY A 287 3.05 22.37 8.66
N ASN A 288 2.38 22.86 9.71
CA ASN A 288 2.14 22.17 11.00
C ASN A 288 1.18 20.95 10.95
N ARG A 289 0.95 20.33 9.79
CA ARG A 289 0.14 19.10 9.65
C ARG A 289 0.80 18.08 8.72
N GLN A 290 2.12 18.16 8.57
CA GLN A 290 2.88 17.34 7.63
C GLN A 290 2.66 15.86 7.96
N LYS A 291 1.97 15.15 7.06
CA LYS A 291 1.91 13.70 7.07
C LYS A 291 2.86 13.21 5.99
N ASP A 292 3.51 12.07 6.21
CA ASP A 292 4.52 11.55 5.29
C ASP A 292 3.89 10.69 4.18
N TYR A 293 2.92 11.26 3.45
CA TYR A 293 2.36 10.65 2.24
C TYR A 293 3.13 11.04 0.99
N TYR A 294 2.97 10.26 -0.09
CA TYR A 294 3.44 10.68 -1.42
C TYR A 294 2.47 11.66 -2.06
N TYR A 295 2.66 12.95 -1.79
CA TYR A 295 1.90 14.00 -2.47
C TYR A 295 2.47 14.28 -3.85
N LEU A 296 1.56 14.47 -4.81
CA LEU A 296 1.87 14.89 -6.17
C LEU A 296 1.15 16.20 -6.51
N THR A 297 1.60 16.84 -7.59
CA THR A 297 0.93 18.02 -8.15
C THR A 297 0.04 17.64 -9.32
N MET A 298 -1.26 17.49 -9.09
CA MET A 298 -2.25 17.37 -10.16
C MET A 298 -2.55 18.75 -10.78
N LYS A 299 -2.48 18.85 -12.11
CA LYS A 299 -2.81 20.05 -12.89
C LYS A 299 -4.21 19.97 -13.49
N ALA A 300 -4.61 18.81 -13.99
CA ALA A 300 -5.90 18.59 -14.64
C ALA A 300 -6.20 17.10 -14.79
N PHE A 301 -7.47 16.78 -15.04
CA PHE A 301 -7.85 15.57 -15.74
C PHE A 301 -8.41 15.94 -17.12
N SER A 302 -8.21 15.08 -18.12
CA SER A 302 -8.93 15.19 -19.40
C SER A 302 -9.85 13.98 -19.60
N VAL A 303 -11.04 14.25 -20.12
CA VAL A 303 -11.98 13.25 -20.63
C VAL A 303 -12.08 13.43 -22.14
N GLY A 304 -11.47 12.52 -22.89
CA GLY A 304 -11.19 12.75 -24.32
C GLY A 304 -10.43 14.07 -24.48
N ASN A 305 -10.96 14.96 -25.33
CA ASN A 305 -10.35 16.28 -25.57
C ASN A 305 -10.74 17.35 -24.53
N LYS A 306 -11.62 17.03 -23.57
CA LYS A 306 -12.09 18.01 -22.59
C LYS A 306 -11.19 18.03 -21.36
N ARG A 307 -10.31 19.04 -21.30
CA ARG A 307 -9.45 19.31 -20.13
C ARG A 307 -10.21 20.00 -18.99
N ILE A 308 -10.09 19.45 -17.79
CA ILE A 308 -10.73 19.89 -16.55
C ILE A 308 -9.64 20.23 -15.55
N LYS A 309 -9.43 21.53 -15.33
CA LYS A 309 -8.38 22.02 -14.41
C LYS A 309 -8.63 21.50 -13.00
N TYR A 310 -7.61 20.89 -12.40
CA TYR A 310 -7.61 20.47 -11.01
C TYR A 310 -7.35 21.70 -10.13
N ARG A 311 -8.41 22.26 -9.59
CA ARG A 311 -8.32 23.25 -8.51
C ARG A 311 -8.44 22.45 -7.23
N GLY A 312 -7.29 22.05 -6.66
CA GLY A 312 -7.24 21.30 -5.41
C GLY A 312 -7.89 22.05 -4.24
N PHE A 313 -7.83 21.46 -3.05
CA PHE A 313 -8.29 22.10 -1.84
C PHE A 313 -7.52 23.41 -1.61
N LYS A 314 -8.20 24.55 -1.75
CA LYS A 314 -7.68 25.83 -1.26
C LYS A 314 -7.87 25.82 0.25
N ARG A 315 -6.79 25.61 0.99
CA ARG A 315 -6.76 25.95 2.41
C ARG A 315 -6.69 27.47 2.48
N GLU A 316 -7.57 28.11 3.25
CA GLU A 316 -7.56 29.57 3.44
C GLU A 316 -6.13 30.06 3.71
N GLY A 317 -5.72 31.11 2.99
CA GLY A 317 -4.39 31.72 3.13
C GLY A 317 -3.24 31.11 2.30
N THR A 318 -3.46 30.09 1.47
CA THR A 318 -2.39 29.49 0.65
C THR A 318 -2.65 29.58 -0.86
N ASN A 319 -1.60 29.92 -1.64
CA ASN A 319 -1.61 29.82 -3.10
C ASN A 319 -1.87 28.38 -3.54
N ALA A 320 -2.38 28.18 -4.77
CA ALA A 320 -2.79 26.89 -5.31
C ALA A 320 -1.82 25.76 -4.90
N SER A 321 -2.28 24.85 -4.03
CA SER A 321 -1.41 23.86 -3.41
C SER A 321 -0.76 22.97 -4.47
N THR A 322 0.57 22.91 -4.45
CA THR A 322 1.35 21.93 -5.23
C THR A 322 1.16 20.52 -4.69
N HIS A 323 0.76 20.38 -3.43
CA HIS A 323 0.45 19.12 -2.73
C HIS A 323 -1.08 18.93 -2.72
N ASN A 324 -1.65 18.40 -3.81
CA ASN A 324 -3.11 18.44 -3.98
C ASN A 324 -3.76 17.09 -4.28
N ILE A 325 -2.95 16.04 -4.43
CA ILE A 325 -3.39 14.66 -4.54
C ILE A 325 -2.34 13.75 -3.90
N VAL A 326 -2.76 12.67 -3.25
CA VAL A 326 -1.88 11.58 -2.76
C VAL A 326 -2.01 10.40 -3.71
N ILE A 327 -0.89 9.79 -4.08
CA ILE A 327 -0.91 8.48 -4.75
C ILE A 327 -0.94 7.38 -3.70
N ASP A 328 -1.95 6.52 -3.74
CA ASP A 328 -2.21 5.56 -2.67
C ASP A 328 -2.52 4.16 -3.24
N SER A 329 -1.69 3.17 -2.91
CA SER A 329 -1.92 1.76 -3.21
C SER A 329 -3.01 1.13 -2.34
N GLY A 330 -3.23 1.68 -1.14
CA GLY A 330 -4.23 1.22 -0.16
C GLY A 330 -5.65 1.72 -0.46
N THR A 331 -5.81 2.66 -1.39
CA THR A 331 -7.11 3.10 -1.91
C THR A 331 -7.34 2.47 -3.29
N ASN A 332 -8.49 1.84 -3.54
CA ASN A 332 -8.76 1.24 -4.86
C ASN A 332 -9.16 2.29 -5.91
N VAL A 333 -10.35 2.88 -5.78
CA VAL A 333 -10.89 3.84 -6.75
C VAL A 333 -10.32 5.24 -6.52
N CYS A 334 -10.25 6.06 -7.56
CA CYS A 334 -9.81 7.45 -7.38
C CYS A 334 -10.86 8.27 -6.63
N ILE A 335 -10.42 9.04 -5.64
CA ILE A 335 -11.29 9.90 -4.83
C ILE A 335 -10.98 11.35 -5.14
N LEU A 336 -11.97 12.08 -5.64
CA LEU A 336 -11.78 13.44 -6.13
C LEU A 336 -12.65 14.44 -5.36
N PRO A 337 -12.16 15.69 -5.16
CA PRO A 337 -13.02 16.76 -4.69
C PRO A 337 -14.26 16.91 -5.56
N HIS A 338 -15.43 17.12 -4.95
CA HIS A 338 -16.73 17.26 -5.64
C HIS A 338 -16.65 18.09 -6.93
N ARG A 339 -16.03 19.28 -6.86
CA ARG A 339 -15.95 20.21 -7.99
C ARG A 339 -15.21 19.66 -9.21
N VAL A 340 -14.23 18.77 -9.00
CA VAL A 340 -13.47 18.11 -10.07
C VAL A 340 -14.27 16.94 -10.60
N TYR A 341 -14.77 16.08 -9.69
CA TYR A 341 -15.56 14.90 -10.04
C TYR A 341 -16.76 15.23 -10.93
N TYR A 342 -17.63 16.15 -10.49
CA TYR A 342 -18.85 16.46 -11.23
C TYR A 342 -18.57 17.08 -12.62
N LYS A 343 -17.42 17.72 -12.81
CA LYS A 343 -17.00 18.20 -14.13
C LYS A 343 -16.54 17.06 -15.03
N MET A 344 -15.84 16.07 -14.48
CA MET A 344 -15.48 14.84 -15.20
C MET A 344 -16.73 14.05 -15.56
N GLU A 345 -17.66 13.88 -14.61
CA GLU A 345 -18.94 13.20 -14.84
C GLU A 345 -19.75 13.90 -15.93
N SER A 346 -19.84 15.24 -15.90
CA SER A 346 -20.53 16.01 -16.94
C SER A 346 -19.87 15.86 -18.32
N ALA A 347 -18.53 15.84 -18.38
CA ALA A 347 -17.80 15.60 -19.62
C ALA A 347 -18.04 14.19 -20.16
N MET A 348 -18.04 13.17 -19.30
CA MET A 348 -18.36 11.80 -19.64
C MET A 348 -19.78 11.67 -20.20
N LYS A 349 -20.79 12.22 -19.51
CA LYS A 349 -22.20 12.24 -19.97
C LYS A 349 -22.38 12.91 -21.33
N LYS A 350 -21.54 13.89 -21.68
CA LYS A 350 -21.59 14.56 -22.98
C LYS A 350 -21.03 13.69 -24.11
N VAL A 351 -19.97 12.93 -23.86
CA VAL A 351 -19.26 12.17 -24.89
C VAL A 351 -19.79 10.74 -25.02
N VAL A 352 -20.16 10.10 -23.91
CA VAL A 352 -20.69 8.73 -23.90
C VAL A 352 -22.20 8.75 -24.08
N LYS A 353 -22.68 8.14 -25.17
CA LYS A 353 -24.10 8.11 -25.57
C LYS A 353 -24.82 6.80 -25.20
N LEU A 354 -24.20 5.98 -24.37
CA LEU A 354 -24.80 4.73 -23.89
C LEU A 354 -25.94 4.98 -22.89
N PRO A 355 -26.92 4.06 -22.81
CA PRO A 355 -27.93 4.10 -21.76
C PRO A 355 -27.26 4.07 -20.38
N ARG A 356 -27.70 4.96 -19.50
CA ARG A 356 -27.24 5.00 -18.11
C ARG A 356 -27.78 3.79 -17.35
N PHE A 357 -26.90 3.17 -16.58
CA PHE A 357 -27.29 2.24 -15.53
C PHE A 357 -27.32 3.00 -14.20
N GLN A 358 -28.35 2.74 -13.40
CA GLN A 358 -28.48 3.26 -12.04
C GLN A 358 -28.76 2.08 -11.13
N ASP A 359 -27.90 1.91 -10.14
CA ASP A 359 -28.07 0.93 -9.07
C ASP A 359 -28.75 1.62 -7.88
N ASP A 360 -29.57 0.89 -7.15
CA ASP A 360 -30.24 1.34 -5.93
C ASP A 360 -29.24 1.66 -4.80
N THR A 361 -28.01 1.15 -4.90
CA THR A 361 -26.96 1.37 -3.89
C THR A 361 -26.18 2.69 -4.06
N ASP A 362 -26.30 3.38 -5.20
CA ASP A 362 -25.47 4.55 -5.61
C ASP A 362 -23.95 4.36 -5.39
N THR A 363 -23.48 3.10 -5.39
CA THR A 363 -22.08 2.72 -5.14
C THR A 363 -21.13 3.38 -6.14
N PHE A 364 -21.52 3.36 -7.41
CA PHE A 364 -20.88 4.13 -8.47
C PHE A 364 -21.89 5.09 -9.08
N ARG A 365 -21.60 6.39 -9.03
CA ARG A 365 -22.55 7.42 -9.51
C ARG A 365 -22.70 7.47 -11.03
N LEU A 366 -21.73 6.95 -11.77
CA LEU A 366 -21.69 7.01 -13.24
C LEU A 366 -21.47 5.61 -13.82
N CYS A 367 -22.55 4.95 -14.23
CA CYS A 367 -22.52 3.64 -14.89
C CYS A 367 -23.30 3.65 -16.21
N TYR A 368 -22.91 2.77 -17.12
CA TYR A 368 -23.52 2.62 -18.44
C TYR A 368 -23.79 1.16 -18.75
N ASN A 369 -24.92 0.88 -19.41
CA ASN A 369 -25.18 -0.41 -20.03
C ASN A 369 -24.30 -0.56 -21.27
N THR A 370 -23.56 -1.65 -21.36
CA THR A 370 -22.64 -1.99 -22.45
C THR A 370 -23.03 -3.35 -23.05
N THR A 371 -22.98 -3.47 -24.37
CA THR A 371 -23.31 -4.72 -25.09
C THR A 371 -22.06 -5.47 -25.57
N SER A 372 -20.90 -4.81 -25.60
CA SER A 372 -19.61 -5.34 -26.06
C SER A 372 -18.43 -4.51 -25.48
N LYS A 373 -17.19 -4.75 -25.93
CA LYS A 373 -16.02 -3.91 -25.60
C LYS A 373 -16.27 -2.47 -26.08
N GLN A 374 -16.81 -1.64 -25.22
CA GLN A 374 -17.05 -0.23 -25.51
C GLN A 374 -15.74 0.55 -25.46
N ASN A 375 -15.51 1.37 -26.47
CA ASN A 375 -14.47 2.40 -26.41
C ASN A 375 -14.98 3.60 -25.63
N PHE A 376 -14.70 3.64 -24.33
CA PHE A 376 -14.86 4.84 -23.52
C PHE A 376 -13.82 5.91 -23.94
N PRO A 377 -14.14 7.21 -23.79
CA PRO A 377 -13.16 8.26 -24.06
C PRO A 377 -11.93 8.09 -23.14
N PRO A 378 -10.72 8.33 -23.65
CA PRO A 378 -9.53 8.20 -22.83
C PRO A 378 -9.56 9.19 -21.68
N ILE A 379 -9.06 8.76 -20.52
CA ILE A 379 -8.92 9.62 -19.35
C ILE A 379 -7.43 9.84 -19.12
N THR A 380 -7.02 11.10 -19.02
CA THR A 380 -5.62 11.46 -18.80
C THR A 380 -5.49 12.25 -17.50
N ALA A 381 -4.65 11.76 -16.60
CA ALA A 381 -4.21 12.46 -15.41
C ALA A 381 -3.00 13.32 -15.75
N HIS A 382 -3.14 14.65 -15.66
CA HIS A 382 -2.08 15.60 -15.96
C HIS A 382 -1.42 16.04 -14.67
N PHE A 383 -0.31 15.41 -14.31
CA PHE A 383 0.54 15.83 -13.20
C PHE A 383 1.52 16.92 -13.65
N LYS A 384 2.30 17.48 -12.71
CA LYS A 384 3.40 18.41 -13.06
C LYS A 384 4.52 17.61 -13.72
N GLY A 385 4.65 17.73 -15.04
CA GLY A 385 5.73 17.09 -15.81
C GLY A 385 5.38 15.70 -16.36
N ALA A 386 4.19 15.18 -16.06
CA ALA A 386 3.76 13.87 -16.55
C ALA A 386 2.28 13.88 -16.95
N ASP A 387 2.00 13.36 -18.15
CA ASP A 387 0.65 13.08 -18.63
C ASP A 387 0.45 11.56 -18.66
N VAL A 388 -0.38 11.06 -17.74
CA VAL A 388 -0.63 9.62 -17.57
C VAL A 388 -2.01 9.29 -18.15
N LYS A 389 -2.02 8.65 -19.33
CA LYS A 389 -3.25 8.21 -20.01
C LYS A 389 -3.71 6.88 -19.44
N LEU A 390 -4.70 6.90 -18.56
CA LEU A 390 -5.15 5.70 -17.84
C LEU A 390 -5.55 4.58 -18.78
N ASP A 391 -5.19 3.35 -18.42
CA ASP A 391 -5.74 2.15 -19.05
C ASP A 391 -7.27 2.15 -18.86
N SER A 392 -8.02 1.59 -19.82
CA SER A 392 -9.47 1.53 -19.70
C SER A 392 -9.90 0.76 -18.45
N LYS A 393 -9.16 -0.29 -18.08
CA LYS A 393 -9.36 -1.05 -16.85
C LYS A 393 -8.97 -0.28 -15.58
N GLY A 394 -8.15 0.75 -15.71
CA GLY A 394 -7.82 1.65 -14.61
C GLY A 394 -8.78 2.84 -14.45
N ALA A 395 -9.60 3.10 -15.47
CA ALA A 395 -10.58 4.19 -15.49
C ALA A 395 -12.02 3.71 -15.26
N PHE A 396 -12.32 2.44 -15.54
CA PHE A 396 -13.67 1.87 -15.52
C PHE A 396 -13.70 0.51 -14.82
N TYR A 397 -14.77 0.32 -14.05
CA TYR A 397 -15.07 -0.88 -13.29
C TYR A 397 -16.21 -1.65 -13.94
N SER A 398 -15.98 -2.92 -14.24
CA SER A 398 -17.02 -3.81 -14.76
C SER A 398 -17.93 -4.30 -13.63
N LEU A 399 -19.05 -3.61 -13.37
CA LEU A 399 -19.95 -3.92 -12.25
C LEU A 399 -20.67 -5.27 -12.45
N TYR A 400 -21.22 -5.46 -13.65
CA TYR A 400 -21.87 -6.69 -14.10
C TYR A 400 -21.43 -7.01 -15.53
N LYS A 401 -21.82 -8.19 -16.04
CA LYS A 401 -21.74 -8.44 -17.47
C LYS A 401 -22.61 -7.39 -18.18
N GLY A 402 -21.97 -6.53 -18.97
CA GLY A 402 -22.67 -5.47 -19.70
C GLY A 402 -22.97 -4.21 -18.89
N VAL A 403 -22.28 -3.99 -17.76
CA VAL A 403 -22.35 -2.71 -17.03
C VAL A 403 -20.95 -2.25 -16.67
N GLU A 404 -20.57 -1.07 -17.15
CA GLU A 404 -19.28 -0.43 -16.87
C GLU A 404 -19.49 0.89 -16.13
N CYS A 405 -18.77 1.05 -15.04
CA CYS A 405 -18.89 2.16 -14.09
C CYS A 405 -17.60 2.96 -14.03
N PHE A 406 -17.72 4.26 -13.82
CA PHE A 406 -16.57 5.15 -13.72
C PHE A 406 -15.84 4.91 -12.39
N ALA A 407 -14.55 4.57 -12.43
CA ALA A 407 -13.74 4.21 -11.24
C ALA A 407 -13.27 5.42 -10.41
N PHE A 408 -14.14 6.42 -10.30
CA PHE A 408 -13.91 7.66 -9.57
C PHE A 408 -15.14 7.96 -8.71
N ILE A 409 -14.90 8.44 -7.49
CA ILE A 409 -15.96 8.83 -6.57
C ILE A 409 -15.74 10.26 -6.05
N PRO A 410 -16.82 11.03 -5.83
CA PRO A 410 -16.72 12.36 -5.26
C PRO A 410 -16.57 12.31 -3.74
N TYR A 411 -15.77 13.21 -3.19
CA TYR A 411 -15.70 13.47 -1.75
C TYR A 411 -15.82 14.97 -1.43
N LYS A 412 -16.66 15.31 -0.44
CA LYS A 412 -17.15 16.69 -0.21
C LYS A 412 -16.02 17.62 0.24
N ASN A 413 -15.19 17.14 1.16
CA ASN A 413 -14.12 17.89 1.79
C ASN A 413 -12.90 16.99 1.90
N GLY A 414 -11.88 17.13 1.06
CA GLY A 414 -10.72 16.26 1.19
C GLY A 414 -9.65 16.51 0.17
N LEU A 415 -8.45 16.08 0.52
CA LEU A 415 -7.36 15.87 -0.42
C LEU A 415 -7.76 14.78 -1.42
N GLY A 416 -7.40 14.92 -2.70
CA GLY A 416 -7.67 13.85 -3.65
C GLY A 416 -6.79 12.62 -3.39
N LEU A 417 -7.31 11.43 -3.67
CA LEU A 417 -6.55 10.18 -3.66
C LEU A 417 -6.53 9.61 -5.09
N PHE A 418 -5.33 9.36 -5.60
CA PHE A 418 -5.10 8.64 -6.85
C PHE A 418 -4.93 7.15 -6.50
N GLY A 419 -6.05 6.42 -6.57
CA GLY A 419 -6.14 5.03 -6.15
C GLY A 419 -5.40 4.07 -7.07
N ASN A 420 -5.22 2.84 -6.59
CA ASN A 420 -4.46 1.77 -7.25
C ASN A 420 -5.08 1.32 -8.57
N MET A 421 -6.38 1.48 -8.76
CA MET A 421 -7.03 1.08 -10.02
C MET A 421 -6.51 1.93 -11.18
N ALA A 422 -6.36 3.24 -10.98
CA ALA A 422 -5.77 4.13 -11.98
C ALA A 422 -4.27 3.87 -12.23
N GLN A 423 -3.66 2.97 -11.47
CA GLN A 423 -2.25 2.55 -11.56
C GLN A 423 -2.09 1.14 -12.16
N VAL A 424 -3.18 0.43 -12.46
CA VAL A 424 -3.16 -0.87 -13.14
C VAL A 424 -2.59 -0.72 -14.56
N ASN A 425 -1.85 -1.73 -15.03
CA ASN A 425 -1.15 -1.72 -16.32
C ASN A 425 -0.15 -0.56 -16.47
N TYR A 426 0.39 -0.13 -15.34
CA TYR A 426 1.50 0.78 -15.28
C TYR A 426 2.59 0.18 -14.42
N LEU A 427 3.83 0.25 -14.91
CA LEU A 427 4.99 0.17 -14.03
C LEU A 427 5.13 1.53 -13.34
N VAL A 428 4.79 1.58 -12.07
CA VAL A 428 4.85 2.79 -11.23
C VAL A 428 6.09 2.70 -10.35
N GLY A 429 7.07 3.55 -10.61
CA GLY A 429 8.35 3.57 -9.91
C GLY A 429 8.52 4.77 -9.01
N TYR A 430 9.01 4.53 -7.80
CA TYR A 430 9.34 5.53 -6.81
C TYR A 430 10.86 5.59 -6.66
N ASP A 431 11.45 6.74 -6.94
CA ASP A 431 12.86 7.04 -6.63
C ASP A 431 12.87 8.09 -5.52
N LEU A 432 13.03 7.64 -4.28
CA LEU A 432 12.94 8.49 -3.09
C LEU A 432 14.17 9.40 -2.92
N ASN A 433 15.30 9.05 -3.56
CA ASN A 433 16.47 9.91 -3.58
C ASN A 433 16.26 11.10 -4.52
N LYS A 434 15.64 10.86 -5.68
CA LYS A 434 15.27 11.90 -6.64
C LYS A 434 13.94 12.59 -6.31
N ASN A 435 13.18 12.07 -5.35
CA ASN A 435 11.83 12.51 -5.01
C ASN A 435 10.92 12.56 -6.25
N ILE A 436 10.85 11.47 -7.02
CA ILE A 436 10.00 11.37 -8.21
C ILE A 436 9.17 10.07 -8.20
N VAL A 437 8.00 10.15 -8.81
CA VAL A 437 7.22 8.99 -9.26
C VAL A 437 7.25 8.96 -10.78
N SER A 438 7.54 7.80 -11.35
CA SER A 438 7.58 7.54 -12.79
C SER A 438 6.51 6.55 -13.19
N PHE A 439 5.89 6.79 -14.34
CA PHE A 439 4.85 5.96 -14.91
C PHE A 439 5.28 5.49 -16.29
N LYS A 440 5.15 4.18 -16.53
CA LYS A 440 5.30 3.58 -17.85
C LYS A 440 4.11 2.66 -18.10
N SER A 441 3.39 2.89 -19.19
CA SER A 441 2.34 1.95 -19.62
C SER A 441 2.98 0.59 -19.89
N SER A 442 2.50 -0.45 -19.22
CA SER A 442 3.08 -1.80 -19.27
C SER A 442 1.98 -2.85 -19.17
N ASP A 443 2.13 -3.95 -19.89
CA ASP A 443 1.30 -5.14 -19.65
C ASP A 443 1.80 -5.86 -18.38
N CYS A 444 1.19 -5.53 -17.24
CA CYS A 444 1.59 -6.11 -15.95
C CYS A 444 1.29 -7.61 -15.84
N THR A 445 0.57 -8.22 -16.79
CA THR A 445 0.33 -9.67 -16.80
C THR A 445 1.50 -10.47 -17.35
N ASN A 446 2.40 -9.81 -18.10
CA ASN A 446 3.60 -10.39 -18.69
C ASN A 446 4.89 -9.68 -18.25
N TYR A 447 4.78 -8.73 -17.32
CA TYR A 447 5.91 -8.01 -16.72
C TYR A 447 6.68 -8.91 -15.77
#